data_AF-A0A3B8YUA6-F1
#
_entry.id   AF-A0A3B8YUA6-F1
#
_cell.length_a   1.000
_cell.length_b   1.000
_cell.length_c   1.000
_cell.angle_alpha   90.00
_cell.angle_beta   90.00
_cell.angle_gamma   90.00
#
_symmetry.space_group_name_H-M   'P 1'
#
loop_
_entity.id
_entity.type
_entity.pdbx_description
1 polymer ?
#
loop_
_entity_poly.entity_id
_entity_poly.type
_entity_poly.pdbx_seq_one_letter_code
_entity_poly.pdbx_strand_id
1 'polypeptide(L)' 'MLVITRREGEEVIIGDPASPLGVVRVAVIKGDRVRLAFEFPREVAVHRR' A
#
# COMPACT_ATOMS: atom_id res chain seq x y z
N MET A 1 -3.42 -14.66 6.96
CA MET A 1 -3.98 -13.84 5.87
C MET A 1 -4.82 -12.74 6.51
N LEU A 2 -4.39 -11.48 6.39
CA LEU A 2 -5.18 -10.34 6.84
C LEU A 2 -5.94 -9.78 5.64
N VAL A 3 -7.23 -9.52 5.79
CA VAL A 3 -8.09 -8.98 4.73
C VAL A 3 -8.74 -7.72 5.27
N ILE A 4 -8.52 -6.59 4.60
CA ILE A 4 -9.09 -5.29 4.98
C ILE A 4 -9.52 -4.54 3.72
N THR A 5 -10.67 -3.87 3.80
CA THR A 5 -11.19 -3.05 2.70
C THR A 5 -10.58 -1.66 2.77
N ARG A 6 -10.00 -1.18 1.67
CA ARG A 6 -9.52 0.20 1.51
C ARG A 6 -10.29 0.93 0.42
N ARG A 7 -10.61 2.20 0.65
CA ARG A 7 -11.17 3.13 -0.34
C ARG A 7 -10.06 3.98 -0.95
N GLU A 8 -10.38 4.69 -2.03
CA GLU A 8 -9.47 5.67 -2.62
C GLU A 8 -9.00 6.69 -1.58
N GLY A 9 -7.69 6.94 -1.52
CA GLY A 9 -7.04 7.79 -0.52
C GLY A 9 -6.68 7.07 0.79
N GLU A 10 -7.27 5.90 1.09
CA GLU A 10 -6.92 5.15 2.29
C GLU A 10 -5.62 4.35 2.12
N GLU A 11 -4.95 4.15 3.25
CA GLU A 11 -3.64 3.52 3.31
C GLU A 11 -3.59 2.37 4.32
N VAL A 12 -2.56 1.54 4.13
CA VAL A 12 -2.19 0.42 4.98
C VAL A 12 -0.72 0.62 5.35
N ILE A 13 -0.48 0.76 6.65
CA ILE A 13 0.87 0.84 7.21
C ILE A 13 1.35 -0.58 7.48
N ILE A 14 2.54 -0.91 7.00
CA ILE A 14 3.20 -2.20 7.22
C ILE A 14 4.33 -1.98 8.23
N GLY A 15 4.36 -2.82 9.28
CA GLY A 15 5.33 -2.71 10.37
C GLY A 15 4.79 -1.93 11.57
N ASP A 16 5.67 -1.29 12.31
CA ASP A 16 5.31 -0.47 13.48
C ASP A 16 4.72 0.86 13.01
N PRO A 17 3.51 1.26 13.45
CA PRO A 17 2.97 2.59 13.15
C PRO A 17 3.87 3.76 13.59
N ALA A 18 4.70 3.59 14.63
CA ALA A 18 5.67 4.58 15.07
C ALA A 18 6.95 4.58 14.21
N SER A 19 7.24 3.49 13.51
CA SER A 19 8.37 3.35 12.58
C SER A 19 7.99 2.43 11.40
N PRO A 20 7.26 2.95 10.41
CA PRO A 20 6.73 2.14 9.31
C PRO A 20 7.83 1.51 8.47
N LEU A 21 7.68 0.22 8.15
CA LEU A 21 8.50 -0.44 7.12
C LEU A 21 8.12 0.04 5.72
N GLY A 22 6.84 0.38 5.53
CA GLY A 22 6.35 1.00 4.31
C GLY A 22 4.84 1.19 4.32
N VAL A 23 4.35 1.96 3.36
CA VAL A 23 2.94 2.32 3.23
C VAL A 23 2.44 1.90 1.85
N VAL A 24 1.28 1.25 1.84
CA VAL A 24 0.54 0.95 0.61
C VAL A 24 -0.74 1.77 0.61
N ARG A 25 -0.90 2.62 -0.40
CA ARG A 25 -2.08 3.49 -0.54
C ARG A 25 -2.86 3.16 -1.80
N VAL A 26 -4.19 3.14 -1.69
CA VAL A 26 -5.07 3.11 -2.86
C VAL A 26 -5.11 4.51 -3.46
N ALA A 27 -4.32 4.72 -4.51
CA ALA A 27 -4.16 6.04 -5.12
C ALA A 27 -5.42 6.45 -5.89
N VAL A 28 -5.90 5.59 -6.80
CA VAL A 28 -7.10 5.84 -7.61
C VAL A 28 -7.76 4.51 -7.98
N ILE A 29 -9.10 4.46 -7.97
CA ILE A 29 -9.89 3.35 -8.50
C ILE A 29 -10.51 3.78 -9.83
N LYS A 30 -10.26 3.02 -10.90
CA LYS A 30 -10.85 3.23 -12.23
C LYS A 30 -11.51 1.95 -12.72
N GLY A 31 -12.83 1.84 -12.51
CA GLY A 31 -13.57 0.62 -12.84
C GLY A 31 -13.05 -0.56 -12.02
N ASP A 32 -12.59 -1.60 -12.71
CA ASP A 32 -11.98 -2.80 -12.13
C ASP A 32 -10.49 -2.64 -11.80
N ARG A 33 -9.85 -1.56 -12.27
CA ARG A 33 -8.41 -1.33 -12.07
C ARG A 33 -8.16 -0.45 -10.86
N VAL A 34 -7.18 -0.86 -10.06
CA VAL A 34 -6.73 -0.13 -8.88
C VAL A 34 -5.30 0.35 -9.09
N ARG A 35 -5.04 1.65 -8.90
CA ARG A 35 -3.68 2.18 -8.79
C ARG A 35 -3.25 2.12 -7.34
N LEU A 36 -2.16 1.40 -7.08
CA LEU A 36 -1.53 1.31 -5.77
C LEU A 36 -0.27 2.17 -5.77
N ALA A 37 -0.09 2.97 -4.73
CA ALA A 37 1.15 3.66 -4.44
C ALA A 37 1.89 2.91 -3.34
N PHE A 38 3.18 2.65 -3.56
CA PHE A 38 4.06 1.95 -2.64
C PHE A 38 5.13 2.94 -2.19
N GLU A 39 5.18 3.22 -0.90
CA GLU A 39 6.19 4.07 -0.29
C GLU A 39 7.02 3.21 0.66
N PHE A 40 8.21 2.85 0.20
CA PHE A 40 9.14 2.00 0.93
C PHE A 40 10.56 2.58 0.84
N PRO A 41 11.41 2.31 1.84
CA PRO A 41 12.85 2.54 1.75
C PRO A 41 13.45 1.83 0.53
N ARG A 42 14.52 2.40 -0.04
CA ARG A 42 15.12 1.92 -1.31
C ARG A 42 15.71 0.52 -1.22
N GLU A 43 16.09 0.11 -0.03
CA GLU A 43 16.62 -1.21 0.31
C GLU A 43 15.54 -2.30 0.23
N VAL A 44 14.25 -1.93 0.27
CA VAL A 44 13.15 -2.89 0.19
C VAL A 44 12.76 -3.08 -1.28
N ALA A 45 13.00 -4.28 -1.81
CA ALA A 45 12.58 -4.63 -3.15
C ALA A 45 11.06 -4.78 -3.25
N VAL A 46 10.44 -4.11 -4.22
CA VAL A 46 9.00 -4.18 -4.50
C VAL A 46 8.81 -4.82 -5.87
N HIS A 47 8.00 -5.88 -5.94
CA HIS A 47 7.77 -6.65 -7.16
C HIS A 47 6.28 -6.70 -7.51
N ARG A 48 5.97 -6.81 -8.81
CA ARG A 48 4.64 -7.17 -9.32
C ARG A 48 4.70 -8.58 -9.90
N ARG A 49 3.62 -9.35 -9.77
CA ARG A 49 3.47 -10.64 -10.43
C ARG A 49 2.77 -10.49 -11.78
#